data_AF-A0A2D7RL48-F1
#
_entry.id   AF-A0A2D7RL48-F1
#
_cell.length_a   1.000
_cell.length_b   1.000
_cell.length_c   1.000
_cell.angle_alpha   90.00
_cell.angle_beta   90.00
_cell.angle_gamma   90.00
#
_symmetry.space_group_name_H-M   'P 1'
#
loop_
_entity.id
_entity.type
_entity.pdbx_description
1 polymer ?
#
loop_
_entity_poly.entity_id
_entity_poly.type
_entity_poly.pdbx_seq_one_letter_code
_entity_poly.pdbx_strand_id
1 'polypeptide(L)'
;MRNIFLAFTVFAIVGCNKSLDPISYLACEQDYQKADKIYVMTDTDKDFVMVQFGNAFMAEWELFDIVYSNVSTSDYLFKFNYEFTAKQKEYPDAEIVYKGYWDAEVDRYLLTLKIDGKRSSIVEYEGELKETPGETYQDILQCKKMDVNI
;
A
#
# COMPACT_ATOMS: atom_id res chain seq x y z
N MET A 1 -33.30 43.85 36.04
CA MET A 1 -32.52 43.39 34.87
C MET A 1 -31.06 43.26 35.28
N ARG A 2 -30.56 42.03 35.45
CA ARG A 2 -29.14 41.75 35.64
C ARG A 2 -28.81 40.54 34.78
N ASN A 3 -28.23 40.82 33.61
CA ASN A 3 -27.76 39.82 32.67
C ASN A 3 -26.59 39.06 33.31
N ILE A 4 -26.76 37.76 33.52
CA ILE A 4 -25.65 36.83 33.73
C ILE A 4 -25.49 36.10 32.40
N PHE A 5 -24.62 36.64 31.54
CA PHE A 5 -24.07 35.87 30.42
C PHE A 5 -23.11 34.86 31.02
N LEU A 6 -23.58 33.63 31.18
CA LEU A 6 -22.74 32.49 31.52
C LEU A 6 -21.93 32.16 30.27
N ALA A 7 -20.69 32.64 30.24
CA ALA A 7 -19.74 32.36 29.18
C ALA A 7 -19.53 30.83 29.12
N PHE A 8 -20.01 30.21 28.06
CA PHE A 8 -19.67 28.86 27.66
C PHE A 8 -18.19 28.87 27.25
N THR A 9 -17.30 28.66 28.22
CA THR A 9 -15.89 28.39 27.93
C THR A 9 -15.80 26.96 27.43
N VAL A 10 -16.00 26.78 26.13
CA VAL A 10 -15.64 25.54 25.44
C VAL A 10 -14.12 25.45 25.51
N PHE A 11 -13.62 24.58 26.39
CA PHE A 11 -12.26 24.07 26.35
C PHE A 11 -12.14 23.24 25.07
N ALA A 12 -11.87 23.91 23.95
CA ALA A 12 -11.35 23.26 22.76
C ALA A 12 -9.96 22.76 23.16
N ILE A 13 -9.89 21.50 23.58
CA ILE A 13 -8.64 20.75 23.60
C ILE A 13 -8.31 20.56 22.12
N VAL A 14 -7.71 21.58 21.51
CA VAL A 14 -6.99 21.42 20.26
C VAL A 14 -5.83 20.53 20.66
N GLY A 15 -6.05 19.21 20.57
CA GLY A 15 -4.94 18.27 20.61
C GLY A 15 -3.96 18.79 19.57
N CYS A 16 -2.76 19.15 19.99
CA CYS A 16 -1.68 19.45 19.07
C CYS A 16 -1.46 18.16 18.28
N ASN A 17 -2.16 18.00 17.16
CA ASN A 17 -1.79 17.03 16.15
C ASN A 17 -0.43 17.51 15.67
N LYS A 18 0.60 16.87 16.23
CA LYS A 18 1.96 17.02 15.74
C LYS A 18 1.87 16.76 14.24
N SER A 19 2.31 17.72 13.43
CA SER A 19 2.34 17.55 11.97
C SER A 19 2.98 16.21 11.68
N LEU A 20 2.31 15.36 10.89
CA LEU A 20 2.96 14.19 10.34
C LEU A 20 4.11 14.68 9.45
N ASP A 21 5.26 14.00 9.53
CA ASP A 21 6.35 14.25 8.59
C ASP A 21 5.79 14.06 7.17
N PRO A 22 6.17 14.88 6.17
CA PRO A 22 5.64 14.70 4.81
C PRO A 22 6.00 13.35 4.19
N ILE A 23 7.17 12.81 4.55
CA ILE A 23 7.67 11.52 4.07
C ILE A 23 7.48 10.45 5.15
N SER A 24 7.02 9.27 4.76
CA SER A 24 7.00 8.09 5.64
C SER A 24 7.50 6.84 4.95
N TYR A 25 8.27 6.04 5.69
CA TYR A 25 8.71 4.69 5.32
C TYR A 25 8.03 3.70 6.26
N LEU A 26 7.19 2.85 5.70
CA LEU A 26 6.37 1.90 6.43
C LEU A 26 6.77 0.48 6.05
N ALA A 27 6.91 -0.39 7.04
CA ALA A 27 7.06 -1.83 6.84
C ALA A 27 5.77 -2.52 7.33
N CYS A 28 5.03 -3.12 6.42
CA CYS A 28 3.72 -3.73 6.65
C CYS A 28 3.86 -5.26 6.73
N GLU A 29 3.42 -5.82 7.85
CA GLU A 29 3.52 -7.26 8.14
C GLU A 29 2.42 -8.04 7.43
N GLN A 30 2.78 -9.15 6.78
CA GLN A 30 1.82 -10.05 6.16
C GLN A 30 1.55 -11.25 7.08
N ASP A 31 0.33 -11.36 7.60
CA ASP A 31 -0.02 -12.40 8.57
C ASP A 31 0.15 -13.83 8.02
N TYR A 32 -0.14 -14.01 6.72
CA TYR A 32 -0.05 -15.31 6.04
C TYR A 32 1.37 -15.68 5.60
N GLN A 33 2.25 -14.70 5.46
CA GLN A 33 3.65 -14.89 5.08
C GLN A 33 4.55 -14.18 6.10
N LYS A 34 4.61 -14.73 7.31
CA LYS A 34 5.32 -14.12 8.47
C LYS A 34 6.80 -13.78 8.23
N ALA A 35 7.42 -14.36 7.21
CA ALA A 35 8.80 -14.09 6.82
C ALA A 35 8.95 -12.92 5.83
N ASP A 36 7.82 -12.36 5.34
CA ASP A 36 7.81 -11.35 4.30
C ASP A 36 7.05 -10.09 4.70
N LYS A 37 7.38 -8.99 4.04
CA LYS A 37 6.84 -7.66 4.33
C LYS A 37 6.59 -6.90 3.03
N ILE A 38 5.60 -6.01 3.08
CA ILE A 38 5.44 -4.97 2.07
C ILE A 38 6.00 -3.68 2.65
N TYR A 39 6.95 -3.07 1.93
CA TYR A 39 7.50 -1.77 2.26
C TYR A 39 6.80 -0.71 1.44
N VAL A 40 6.35 0.36 2.10
CA VAL A 40 5.69 1.49 1.45
C VAL A 40 6.42 2.77 1.80
N MET A 41 6.81 3.53 0.78
CA MET A 41 7.29 4.89 0.93
C MET A 41 6.23 5.84 0.39
N THR A 42 5.90 6.87 1.16
CA THR A 42 4.99 7.94 0.72
C THR A 42 5.61 9.31 0.95
N ASP A 43 5.27 10.26 0.08
CA ASP A 43 5.70 11.67 0.14
C ASP A 43 4.50 12.57 -0.22
N THR A 44 3.91 13.23 0.80
CA THR A 44 2.67 14.02 0.64
C THR A 44 2.85 15.27 -0.16
N ASP A 45 4.08 15.82 -0.18
CA ASP A 45 4.35 17.07 -0.89
C ASP A 45 4.42 16.85 -2.41
N LYS A 46 4.61 15.59 -2.83
CA LYS A 46 4.79 15.21 -4.24
C LYS A 46 3.71 14.28 -4.78
N ASP A 47 2.69 13.94 -3.98
CA ASP A 47 1.70 12.91 -4.30
C ASP A 47 2.38 11.61 -4.78
N PHE A 48 3.44 11.20 -4.07
CA PHE A 48 4.27 10.08 -4.49
C PHE A 48 4.14 8.90 -3.54
N VAL A 49 4.04 7.71 -4.11
CA VAL A 49 4.03 6.43 -3.39
C VAL A 49 4.88 5.41 -4.13
N MET A 50 5.58 4.58 -3.37
CA MET A 50 6.33 3.44 -3.88
C MET A 50 6.06 2.23 -2.99
N VAL A 51 5.91 1.08 -3.62
CA VAL A 51 5.66 -0.22 -2.98
C VAL A 51 6.80 -1.15 -3.34
N GLN A 52 7.32 -1.87 -2.36
CA GLN A 52 8.35 -2.87 -2.55
C GLN A 52 7.98 -4.13 -1.76
N PHE A 53 8.08 -5.29 -2.42
CA PHE A 53 7.93 -6.59 -1.78
C PHE A 53 9.24 -7.01 -1.12
N GLY A 54 9.15 -7.71 0.00
CA GLY A 54 10.31 -8.16 0.75
C GLY A 54 11.03 -9.34 0.12
N ASN A 55 12.10 -9.76 0.79
CA ASN A 55 13.11 -10.63 0.20
C ASN A 55 12.60 -12.03 -0.12
N ALA A 56 11.62 -12.54 0.61
CA ALA A 56 11.11 -13.90 0.37
C ALA A 56 10.36 -13.96 -0.97
N PHE A 57 9.40 -13.06 -1.18
CA PHE A 57 8.72 -12.90 -2.47
C PHE A 57 9.71 -12.61 -3.59
N MET A 58 10.63 -11.66 -3.39
CA MET A 58 11.61 -11.29 -4.41
C MET A 58 12.66 -12.39 -4.68
N ALA A 59 12.81 -13.40 -3.81
CA ALA A 59 13.67 -14.56 -4.08
C ALA A 59 13.05 -15.51 -5.10
N GLU A 60 11.73 -15.65 -5.07
CA GLU A 60 10.97 -16.57 -5.93
C GLU A 60 10.42 -15.90 -7.19
N TRP A 61 10.14 -14.61 -7.12
CA TRP A 61 9.43 -13.85 -8.16
C TRP A 61 10.27 -12.69 -8.68
N GLU A 62 10.15 -12.45 -9.98
CA GLU A 62 10.63 -11.25 -10.65
C GLU A 62 9.44 -10.35 -11.00
N LEU A 63 9.49 -9.09 -10.58
CA LEU A 63 8.44 -8.09 -10.82
C LEU A 63 8.78 -7.20 -12.01
N PHE A 64 7.78 -6.93 -12.84
CA PHE A 64 7.89 -6.05 -14.01
C PHE A 64 6.52 -5.43 -14.33
N ASP A 65 6.50 -4.54 -15.32
CA ASP A 65 5.31 -3.78 -15.74
C ASP A 65 4.57 -3.10 -14.58
N ILE A 66 5.34 -2.52 -13.66
CA ILE A 66 4.82 -1.86 -12.47
C ILE A 66 4.22 -0.51 -12.87
N VAL A 67 2.95 -0.29 -12.53
CA VAL A 67 2.21 0.93 -12.85
C VAL A 67 1.51 1.45 -11.60
N TYR A 68 1.68 2.74 -11.34
CA TYR A 68 0.93 3.50 -10.35
C TYR A 68 -0.07 4.40 -11.08
N SER A 69 -1.32 4.43 -10.63
CA SER A 69 -2.33 5.34 -11.17
C SER A 69 -3.30 5.82 -10.09
N ASN A 70 -4.11 6.84 -10.40
CA ASN A 70 -5.11 7.40 -9.49
C ASN A 70 -4.56 7.75 -8.10
N VAL A 71 -3.32 8.23 -8.03
CA VAL A 71 -2.70 8.64 -6.77
C VAL A 71 -3.40 9.89 -6.26
N SER A 72 -3.88 9.83 -5.02
CA SER A 72 -4.50 10.96 -4.32
C SER A 72 -4.08 10.97 -2.86
N THR A 73 -3.88 12.17 -2.34
CA THR A 73 -3.26 12.35 -1.04
C THR A 73 -4.03 13.35 -0.19
N SER A 74 -4.13 13.05 1.10
CA SER A 74 -4.46 14.00 2.17
C SER A 74 -3.35 13.96 3.24
N ASP A 75 -3.48 14.79 4.28
CA ASP A 75 -2.48 14.91 5.35
C ASP A 75 -2.00 13.56 5.92
N TYR A 76 -2.89 12.56 6.02
CA TYR A 76 -2.60 11.25 6.61
C TYR A 76 -2.97 10.06 5.73
N LEU A 77 -3.67 10.25 4.61
CA LEU A 77 -4.18 9.15 3.79
C LEU A 77 -3.65 9.26 2.37
N PHE A 78 -3.04 8.18 1.88
CA PHE A 78 -2.76 7.99 0.46
C PHE A 78 -3.71 6.96 -0.12
N LYS A 79 -4.24 7.23 -1.30
CA LYS A 79 -4.94 6.24 -2.11
C LYS A 79 -4.29 6.14 -3.47
N PHE A 80 -4.15 4.92 -3.98
CA PHE A 80 -3.54 4.69 -5.27
C PHE A 80 -3.93 3.32 -5.83
N ASN A 81 -3.93 3.25 -7.14
CA ASN A 81 -3.94 1.97 -7.84
C ASN A 81 -2.50 1.51 -8.05
N TYR A 82 -2.26 0.23 -7.80
CA TYR A 82 -0.98 -0.42 -8.03
C TYR A 82 -1.18 -1.67 -8.86
N GLU A 83 -0.62 -1.67 -10.06
CA GLU A 83 -0.64 -2.81 -10.98
C GLU A 83 0.78 -3.30 -11.17
N PHE A 84 0.96 -4.61 -11.21
CA PHE A 84 2.25 -5.22 -11.48
C PHE A 84 2.08 -6.61 -12.07
N THR A 85 3.12 -7.05 -12.77
CA THR A 85 3.26 -8.41 -13.24
C THR A 85 4.40 -9.10 -12.50
N ALA A 86 4.24 -10.37 -12.18
CA ALA A 86 5.27 -11.19 -11.55
C ALA A 86 5.46 -12.50 -12.32
N LYS A 87 6.71 -12.91 -12.51
CA LYS A 87 7.07 -14.19 -13.12
C LYS A 87 7.89 -15.01 -12.14
N GLN A 88 7.63 -16.30 -12.06
CA GLN A 88 8.38 -17.20 -11.19
C GLN A 88 9.79 -17.44 -11.76
N LYS A 89 10.81 -17.34 -10.90
CA LYS A 89 12.22 -17.47 -11.29
C LYS A 89 12.67 -18.90 -11.54
N GLU A 90 12.14 -19.86 -10.77
CA GLU A 90 12.55 -21.28 -10.83
C GLU A 90 12.17 -21.93 -12.17
N TYR A 91 11.05 -21.49 -12.76
CA TYR A 91 10.52 -22.01 -14.02
C TYR A 91 10.34 -20.87 -15.02
N PRO A 92 11.43 -20.30 -15.56
CA PRO A 92 11.34 -19.16 -16.47
C PRO A 92 10.65 -19.51 -17.79
N ASP A 93 10.63 -20.80 -18.15
CA ASP A 93 9.94 -21.31 -19.33
C ASP A 93 8.50 -21.74 -19.03
N ALA A 94 8.14 -21.87 -17.74
CA ALA A 94 6.74 -21.98 -17.36
C ALA A 94 6.16 -20.57 -17.41
N GLU A 95 5.19 -20.38 -18.28
CA GLU A 95 4.44 -19.13 -18.47
C GLU A 95 3.54 -18.79 -17.27
N ILE A 96 3.91 -19.17 -16.05
CA ILE A 96 3.13 -18.80 -14.86
C ILE A 96 3.48 -17.35 -14.53
N VAL A 97 2.78 -16.47 -15.21
CA VAL A 97 2.82 -15.04 -15.01
C VAL A 97 1.59 -14.67 -14.19
N TYR A 98 1.81 -13.98 -13.08
CA TYR A 98 0.76 -13.42 -12.23
C TYR A 98 0.64 -11.94 -12.53
N LYS A 99 -0.58 -11.45 -12.75
CA LYS A 99 -0.89 -10.01 -12.76
C LYS A 99 -1.68 -9.63 -11.51
N GLY A 100 -1.16 -8.65 -10.78
CA GLY A 100 -1.74 -8.10 -9.57
C GLY A 100 -2.27 -6.70 -9.82
N TYR A 101 -3.47 -6.42 -9.31
CA TYR A 101 -4.06 -5.09 -9.27
C TYR A 101 -4.55 -4.80 -7.85
N TRP A 102 -4.12 -3.69 -7.26
CA TRP A 102 -4.56 -3.22 -5.95
C TRP A 102 -5.23 -1.87 -6.07
N ASP A 103 -6.40 -1.71 -5.46
CA ASP A 103 -6.90 -0.42 -4.97
C ASP A 103 -6.45 -0.30 -3.51
N ALA A 104 -5.45 0.54 -3.27
CA ALA A 104 -4.70 0.56 -2.03
C ALA A 104 -4.90 1.87 -1.27
N GLU A 105 -5.00 1.76 0.07
CA GLU A 105 -5.07 2.90 0.98
C GLU A 105 -3.99 2.77 2.06
N VAL A 106 -3.16 3.81 2.22
CA VAL A 106 -2.14 3.88 3.27
C VAL A 106 -2.55 4.95 4.27
N ASP A 107 -2.93 4.53 5.47
CA ASP A 107 -3.19 5.43 6.58
C ASP A 107 -1.92 5.58 7.42
N ARG A 108 -1.35 6.78 7.39
CA ARG A 108 -0.07 7.13 8.02
C ARG A 108 -0.21 7.40 9.51
N TYR A 109 -1.44 7.63 9.98
CA TYR A 109 -1.76 7.84 11.38
C TYR A 109 -2.05 6.52 12.08
N LEU A 110 -2.89 5.69 11.48
CA LEU A 110 -3.20 4.34 11.95
C LEU A 110 -2.09 3.32 11.62
N LEU A 111 -1.14 3.69 10.76
CA LEU A 111 -0.06 2.83 10.29
C LEU A 111 -0.60 1.55 9.66
N THR A 112 -1.47 1.70 8.67
CA THR A 112 -2.06 0.57 7.95
C THR A 112 -1.91 0.70 6.45
N LEU A 113 -1.83 -0.46 5.78
CA LEU A 113 -1.98 -0.60 4.34
C LEU A 113 -3.19 -1.50 4.09
N LYS A 114 -4.28 -0.90 3.59
CA LYS A 114 -5.45 -1.63 3.10
C LYS A 114 -5.29 -1.91 1.62
N ILE A 115 -5.59 -3.14 1.20
CA ILE A 115 -5.51 -3.60 -0.18
C ILE A 115 -6.85 -4.25 -0.53
N ASP A 116 -7.54 -3.67 -1.50
CA ASP A 116 -8.62 -4.33 -2.23
C ASP A 116 -8.02 -4.85 -3.56
N GLY A 117 -7.65 -6.13 -3.56
CA GLY A 117 -6.81 -6.74 -4.59
C GLY A 117 -7.55 -7.66 -5.56
N LYS A 118 -7.05 -7.74 -6.78
CA LYS A 118 -7.39 -8.77 -7.76
C LYS A 118 -6.11 -9.39 -8.30
N ARG A 119 -6.10 -10.72 -8.37
CA ARG A 119 -5.02 -11.51 -8.97
C ARG A 119 -5.55 -12.23 -10.20
N SER A 120 -4.77 -12.26 -11.27
CA SER A 120 -5.02 -13.11 -12.44
C SER A 120 -3.76 -13.87 -12.82
N SER A 121 -3.95 -15.01 -13.48
CA SER A 121 -2.86 -15.72 -14.15
C SER A 121 -2.89 -15.38 -15.63
N ILE A 122 -1.72 -15.26 -16.23
CA ILE A 122 -1.53 -15.07 -17.67
C ILE A 122 -0.79 -16.32 -18.14
N VAL A 123 -1.27 -16.91 -19.23
CA VAL A 123 -0.64 -18.05 -19.91
C VAL A 123 -0.55 -17.71 -21.40
N GLU A 124 0.55 -18.06 -22.06
CA GLU A 124 0.66 -17.92 -23.52
C GLU A 124 0.10 -19.19 -24.17
N TYR A 125 -0.89 -19.04 -25.03
CA TYR A 125 -1.49 -20.17 -25.74
C TYR A 125 -1.58 -19.84 -27.21
N GLU A 126 -0.88 -20.62 -28.03
CA GLU A 126 -0.82 -20.44 -29.49
C GLU A 126 -0.31 -19.05 -29.92
N GLY A 127 0.57 -18.44 -29.11
CA GLY A 127 1.14 -17.10 -29.37
C GLY A 127 0.24 -15.94 -28.90
N GLU A 128 -0.87 -16.21 -28.23
CA GLU A 128 -1.73 -15.20 -27.59
C GLU A 128 -1.60 -15.27 -26.07
N LEU A 129 -1.43 -14.12 -25.42
CA LEU A 129 -1.52 -14.02 -23.95
C LEU A 129 -2.98 -14.09 -23.52
N LYS A 130 -3.33 -15.16 -22.80
CA LYS A 130 -4.66 -15.35 -22.22
C LYS A 130 -4.61 -15.09 -20.72
N GLU A 131 -5.27 -14.00 -20.31
CA GLU A 131 -5.51 -13.71 -18.91
C GLU A 131 -6.70 -14.53 -18.40
N THR A 132 -6.45 -15.37 -17.40
CA THR A 132 -7.49 -16.04 -16.63
C THR A 132 -7.72 -15.24 -15.36
N PRO A 133 -8.92 -14.67 -15.16
CA PRO A 133 -9.27 -14.00 -13.91
C PRO A 133 -9.06 -14.96 -12.75
N GLY A 134 -8.29 -14.53 -11.76
CA GLY A 134 -8.10 -15.28 -10.52
C GLY A 134 -8.97 -14.70 -9.41
N GLU A 135 -8.42 -14.71 -8.20
CA GLU A 135 -9.15 -14.38 -6.99
C GLU A 135 -9.09 -12.88 -6.68
N THR A 136 -10.22 -12.36 -6.17
CA THR A 136 -10.26 -11.08 -5.48
C THR A 136 -10.00 -11.32 -4.00
N TYR A 137 -9.21 -10.45 -3.37
CA TYR A 137 -8.90 -10.54 -1.96
C TYR A 137 -8.90 -9.16 -1.31
N GLN A 138 -9.10 -9.13 -0.01
CA GLN A 138 -9.02 -7.91 0.79
C GLN A 138 -8.05 -8.17 1.93
N ASP A 139 -7.16 -7.23 2.17
CA ASP A 139 -6.19 -7.31 3.26
C ASP A 139 -6.03 -5.95 3.96
N ILE A 140 -5.77 -5.99 5.26
CA ILE A 140 -5.44 -4.81 6.05
C ILE A 140 -4.19 -5.14 6.86
N LEU A 141 -3.06 -4.70 6.33
CA LEU A 141 -1.76 -4.96 6.91
C LEU A 141 -1.44 -3.91 7.97
N GLN A 142 -0.99 -4.37 9.13
CA GLN A 142 -0.44 -3.49 10.15
C GLN A 142 0.99 -3.13 9.79
N CYS A 143 1.31 -1.84 9.85
CA CYS A 143 2.60 -1.31 9.49
C CYS A 143 3.33 -0.71 10.69
N LYS A 144 4.65 -0.66 10.57
CA LYS A 144 5.54 0.03 11.52
C LYS A 144 6.34 1.07 10.76
N LYS A 145 6.50 2.25 11.35
CA LYS A 145 7.46 3.24 10.84
C LYS A 145 8.86 2.65 10.92
N MET A 146 9.61 2.78 9.84
CA MET A 146 11.01 2.37 9.79
C MET A 146 11.88 3.48 10.37
N ASP A 147 12.86 3.11 11.20
CA ASP A 147 13.90 4.05 11.62
C ASP A 147 14.77 4.40 10.41
N VAL A 148 14.78 5.68 10.04
CA VAL A 148 15.55 6.21 8.91
C VAL A 148 16.92 6.74 9.36
N ASN A 149 17.37 6.38 10.56
CA ASN A 149 18.70 6.72 11.06
C ASN A 149 19.74 5.90 10.28
N ILE A 150 20.13 6.44 9.12
CA ILE A 150 21.28 6.05 8.31
C ILE A 150 22.56 6.54 8.99
#